data_AF-A0A357K6F9-F1
#
_entry.id   AF-A0A357K6F9-F1
#
_cell.length_a   1.000
_cell.length_b   1.000
_cell.length_c   1.000
_cell.angle_alpha   90.00
_cell.angle_beta   90.00
_cell.angle_gamma   90.00
#
_symmetry.space_group_name_H-M   'P 1'
#
loop_
_entity.id
_entity.type
_entity.pdbx_description
1 polymer ?
#
loop_
_entity_poly.entity_id
_entity_poly.type
_entity_poly.pdbx_seq_one_letter_code
_entity_poly.pdbx_strand_id
1 'polypeptide(L)'
;MSNNQTLWTRWGVGGALVATMATFGCSTEVDLTAPYDSIPVVYGLLELQTDTQWVKINRTWLGEGNQLLAAQVADSSEYPSGSVDARIVELIPSSSGGIVGNELPTGREWTLRDTLVDNKETSGIFFGPSQRVYFAETTNESLLDDKLYRLELTLPDGKEARSTTTMVESSVGAINQPPPNLPNYKMGFAAVNPDGSATYPNFPFKWTTSPGASLYTASLVVHFEERYYADDALTLLDSARDRTMTLSVGTREVNGLNGFQTIDEPFECQRLYGELSTRLEANPRIRRVLGSYDEDFQMERAFDFVLQVANQDLAIYLDVNETTNSIVQDRPTWTNIEVTDKDGEPMGGVGLWGSRSTLGVYGLGYTKQTIQHLQEGDLTAALNFCSPAPSGISDYSCE
;
A
#
# COMPACT_ATOMS: atom_id res chain seq x y z
N MET A 1 -35.89 48.45 -57.53
CA MET A 1 -37.34 48.62 -57.70
C MET A 1 -37.99 48.38 -56.34
N SER A 2 -38.53 49.44 -55.74
CA SER A 2 -39.04 49.56 -54.36
C SER A 2 -40.32 48.75 -54.11
N ASN A 3 -40.53 48.06 -52.99
CA ASN A 3 -40.78 48.46 -51.58
C ASN A 3 -42.24 48.85 -51.25
N ASN A 4 -42.74 48.19 -50.18
CA ASN A 4 -43.62 48.65 -49.08
C ASN A 4 -45.18 48.47 -49.09
N GLN A 5 -45.64 47.89 -47.95
CA GLN A 5 -46.90 48.09 -47.16
C GLN A 5 -48.25 47.58 -47.71
N THR A 6 -49.28 47.12 -46.96
CA THR A 6 -49.59 46.74 -45.54
C THR A 6 -51.04 46.19 -45.49
N LEU A 7 -51.39 45.41 -44.44
CA LEU A 7 -52.74 45.12 -43.86
C LEU A 7 -53.70 44.24 -44.71
N TRP A 8 -54.41 43.24 -44.18
CA TRP A 8 -55.46 43.30 -43.14
C TRP A 8 -55.74 41.94 -42.45
N THR A 9 -56.52 42.03 -41.37
CA THR A 9 -56.60 41.20 -40.17
C THR A 9 -57.67 40.09 -40.18
N ARG A 10 -57.48 39.12 -39.26
CA ARG A 10 -58.23 37.88 -38.94
C ARG A 10 -59.68 38.08 -38.47
N TRP A 11 -60.57 37.11 -38.77
CA TRP A 11 -61.68 36.64 -37.91
C TRP A 11 -61.84 35.11 -38.08
N GLY A 12 -62.00 34.34 -36.99
CA GLY A 12 -62.32 32.90 -37.05
C GLY A 12 -61.92 32.05 -35.84
N VAL A 13 -62.73 32.13 -34.77
CA VAL A 13 -63.14 31.11 -33.79
C VAL A 13 -62.29 29.83 -33.57
N GLY A 14 -61.79 29.70 -32.33
CA GLY A 14 -62.09 28.55 -31.43
C GLY A 14 -61.48 27.17 -31.71
N GLY A 15 -60.50 26.80 -30.88
CA GLY A 15 -60.05 25.41 -30.71
C GLY A 15 -58.94 25.33 -29.67
N ALA A 16 -59.30 25.20 -28.39
CA ALA A 16 -58.34 24.93 -27.32
C ALA A 16 -57.84 23.48 -27.44
N LEU A 17 -56.66 23.31 -28.05
CA LEU A 17 -55.92 22.05 -28.04
C LEU A 17 -55.05 22.03 -26.79
N VAL A 18 -55.53 21.30 -25.78
CA VAL A 18 -54.74 20.93 -24.60
C VAL A 18 -53.65 19.98 -25.08
N ALA A 19 -52.41 20.46 -25.15
CA ALA A 19 -51.24 19.63 -25.38
C ALA A 19 -50.90 18.91 -24.07
N THR A 20 -51.36 17.67 -23.93
CA THR A 20 -50.94 16.78 -22.86
C THR A 20 -49.46 16.44 -23.07
N MET A 21 -48.58 17.10 -22.32
CA MET A 21 -47.18 16.70 -22.17
C MET A 21 -47.17 15.32 -21.50
N ALA A 22 -46.88 14.27 -22.27
CA ALA A 22 -46.52 12.97 -21.72
C ALA A 22 -45.14 13.11 -21.08
N THR A 23 -45.11 13.26 -19.77
CA THR A 23 -43.89 13.15 -18.98
C THR A 23 -43.45 11.68 -19.01
N PHE A 24 -42.42 11.37 -19.79
CA PHE A 24 -41.64 10.15 -19.59
C PHE A 24 -40.95 10.27 -18.24
N GLY A 25 -41.60 9.79 -17.18
CA GLY A 25 -40.92 9.50 -15.93
C GLY A 25 -40.05 8.28 -16.16
N CYS A 26 -38.73 8.45 -16.21
CA CYS A 26 -37.83 7.34 -15.92
C CYS A 26 -38.06 6.96 -14.45
N SER A 27 -38.85 5.92 -14.21
CA SER A 27 -38.94 5.30 -12.89
C SER A 27 -37.61 4.62 -12.61
N THR A 28 -36.84 5.12 -11.64
CA THR A 28 -35.77 4.35 -11.02
C THR A 28 -36.40 3.40 -10.00
N GLU A 29 -37.19 2.44 -10.48
CA GLU A 29 -37.54 1.28 -9.69
C GLU A 29 -36.29 0.39 -9.66
N VAL A 30 -35.56 0.45 -8.55
CA VAL A 30 -34.53 -0.53 -8.24
C VAL A 30 -35.27 -1.82 -7.89
N ASP A 31 -35.31 -2.75 -8.85
CA ASP A 31 -35.87 -4.07 -8.64
C ASP A 31 -34.98 -4.84 -7.65
N LEU A 32 -35.39 -4.86 -6.38
CA LEU A 32 -34.74 -5.61 -5.31
C LEU A 32 -34.89 -7.15 -5.48
N THR A 33 -35.61 -7.59 -6.52
CA THR A 33 -35.84 -9.00 -6.85
C THR A 33 -35.12 -9.45 -8.12
N ALA A 34 -34.36 -8.55 -8.77
CA ALA A 34 -33.46 -8.94 -9.85
C ALA A 34 -32.46 -10.01 -9.35
N PRO A 35 -32.20 -11.08 -10.11
CA PRO A 35 -31.21 -12.08 -9.71
C PRO A 35 -29.89 -11.39 -9.42
N TYR A 36 -29.39 -11.55 -8.19
CA TYR A 36 -28.13 -10.97 -7.81
C TYR A 36 -27.02 -11.46 -8.73
N ASP A 37 -26.33 -10.53 -9.38
CA ASP A 37 -25.20 -10.85 -10.23
C ASP A 37 -23.88 -10.54 -9.50
N SER A 38 -23.11 -11.59 -9.21
CA SER A 38 -21.87 -11.42 -8.44
C SER A 38 -20.82 -10.70 -9.25
N ILE A 39 -20.21 -9.66 -8.67
CA ILE A 39 -19.14 -8.87 -9.26
C ILE A 39 -17.80 -9.41 -8.74
N PRO A 40 -16.80 -9.64 -9.61
CA PRO A 40 -15.47 -10.03 -9.17
C PRO A 40 -14.77 -8.88 -8.44
N VAL A 41 -14.06 -9.25 -7.37
CA VAL A 41 -13.23 -8.37 -6.54
C VAL A 41 -11.79 -8.84 -6.69
N VAL A 42 -10.96 -8.05 -7.35
CA VAL A 42 -9.63 -8.47 -7.81
C VAL A 42 -8.55 -7.52 -7.30
N TYR A 43 -7.60 -8.05 -6.54
CA TYR A 43 -6.45 -7.29 -6.06
C TYR A 43 -5.15 -7.98 -6.43
N GLY A 44 -4.24 -7.27 -7.10
CA GLY A 44 -2.90 -7.74 -7.36
C GLY A 44 -1.92 -6.59 -7.53
N LEU A 45 -0.74 -6.74 -6.93
CA LEU A 45 0.35 -5.79 -7.01
C LEU A 45 1.59 -6.54 -7.49
N LEU A 46 2.01 -6.27 -8.72
CA LEU A 46 3.20 -6.86 -9.31
C LEU A 46 4.46 -6.26 -8.73
N GLU A 47 5.49 -7.08 -8.56
CA GLU A 47 6.79 -6.66 -8.06
C GLU A 47 7.92 -7.35 -8.85
N LEU A 48 8.81 -6.56 -9.47
CA LEU A 48 9.85 -7.08 -10.38
C LEU A 48 10.85 -8.02 -9.69
N GLN A 49 11.13 -7.76 -8.41
CA GLN A 49 12.18 -8.45 -7.67
C GLN A 49 11.70 -9.74 -6.98
N THR A 50 10.41 -10.06 -7.11
CA THR A 50 9.85 -11.29 -6.52
C THR A 50 9.85 -12.43 -7.52
N ASP A 51 10.04 -13.64 -7.00
CA ASP A 51 10.03 -14.87 -7.76
C ASP A 51 8.62 -15.43 -7.98
N THR A 52 7.64 -14.83 -7.31
CA THR A 52 6.24 -15.23 -7.30
C THR A 52 5.37 -13.99 -7.23
N GLN A 53 4.36 -13.93 -8.11
CA GLN A 53 3.33 -12.89 -8.12
C GLN A 53 2.06 -13.44 -7.50
N TRP A 54 1.35 -12.60 -6.73
CA TRP A 54 0.14 -13.00 -6.00
C TRP A 54 -1.05 -12.12 -6.38
N VAL A 55 -2.21 -12.75 -6.48
CA VAL A 55 -3.49 -12.10 -6.81
C VAL A 55 -4.57 -12.65 -5.88
N LYS A 56 -5.37 -11.77 -5.28
CA LYS A 56 -6.59 -12.14 -4.57
C LYS A 56 -7.78 -11.94 -5.50
N ILE A 57 -8.48 -13.03 -5.80
CA ILE A 57 -9.67 -13.03 -6.66
C ILE A 57 -10.83 -13.56 -5.83
N ASN A 58 -11.76 -12.66 -5.54
CA ASN A 58 -12.97 -12.90 -4.76
C ASN A 58 -14.20 -12.44 -5.56
N ARG A 59 -15.38 -12.61 -4.96
CA ARG A 59 -16.64 -12.10 -5.48
C ARG A 59 -17.43 -11.39 -4.41
N THR A 60 -18.27 -10.47 -4.83
CA THR A 60 -19.32 -9.92 -3.98
C THR A 60 -20.41 -10.99 -3.76
N TRP A 61 -21.13 -10.86 -2.66
CA TRP A 61 -22.31 -11.68 -2.38
C TRP A 61 -23.51 -10.81 -2.03
N LEU A 62 -24.69 -11.32 -2.33
CA LEU A 62 -25.96 -10.85 -1.81
C LEU A 62 -26.84 -12.10 -1.69
N GLY A 63 -27.24 -12.41 -0.47
CA GLY A 63 -28.09 -13.55 -0.19
C GLY A 63 -29.22 -13.18 0.75
N GLU A 64 -30.18 -14.07 0.93
CA GLU A 64 -31.20 -13.92 1.96
C GLU A 64 -30.58 -14.13 3.36
N GLY A 65 -30.99 -13.33 4.34
CA GLY A 65 -30.55 -13.44 5.73
C GLY A 65 -29.49 -12.43 6.15
N ASN A 66 -28.79 -12.72 7.25
CA ASN A 66 -27.85 -11.81 7.88
C ASN A 66 -26.49 -11.83 7.15
N GLN A 67 -26.16 -10.74 6.47
CA GLN A 67 -24.91 -10.61 5.71
C GLN A 67 -23.66 -10.65 6.59
N LEU A 68 -23.75 -10.30 7.88
CA LEU A 68 -22.63 -10.44 8.82
C LEU A 68 -22.32 -11.90 9.11
N LEU A 69 -23.32 -12.78 9.07
CA LEU A 69 -23.10 -14.22 9.19
C LEU A 69 -22.54 -14.78 7.87
N ALA A 70 -23.05 -14.32 6.72
CA ALA A 70 -22.53 -14.72 5.41
C ALA A 70 -21.05 -14.32 5.23
N ALA A 71 -20.65 -13.12 5.69
CA ALA A 71 -19.25 -12.67 5.65
C ALA A 71 -18.28 -13.61 6.39
N GLN A 72 -18.77 -14.37 7.38
CA GLN A 72 -18.00 -15.35 8.14
C GLN A 72 -17.88 -16.71 7.44
N VAL A 73 -18.52 -16.91 6.29
CA VAL A 73 -18.43 -18.13 5.50
C VAL A 73 -17.60 -17.88 4.24
N ALA A 74 -16.53 -18.66 4.06
CA ALA A 74 -15.58 -18.46 2.96
C ALA A 74 -16.24 -18.52 1.57
N ASP A 75 -17.17 -19.45 1.37
CA ASP A 75 -17.87 -19.68 0.10
C ASP A 75 -18.73 -18.48 -0.36
N SER A 76 -19.04 -17.56 0.55
CA SER A 76 -19.81 -16.36 0.24
C SER A 76 -18.98 -15.42 -0.64
N SER A 77 -17.68 -15.31 -0.39
CA SER A 77 -16.81 -14.36 -1.12
C SER A 77 -15.70 -15.01 -1.94
N GLU A 78 -15.42 -16.30 -1.76
CA GLU A 78 -14.41 -17.02 -2.54
C GLU A 78 -15.04 -17.82 -3.67
N TYR A 79 -14.30 -17.92 -4.78
CA TYR A 79 -14.61 -18.87 -5.83
C TYR A 79 -14.18 -20.30 -5.43
N PRO A 80 -14.89 -21.35 -5.89
CA PRO A 80 -14.46 -22.72 -5.71
C PRO A 80 -13.05 -22.98 -6.26
N SER A 81 -12.30 -23.89 -5.64
CA SER A 81 -10.96 -24.27 -6.11
C SER A 81 -10.98 -24.76 -7.56
N GLY A 82 -10.00 -24.32 -8.35
CA GLY A 82 -9.88 -24.66 -9.76
C GLY A 82 -11.00 -24.15 -10.68
N SER A 83 -11.87 -23.23 -10.21
CA SER A 83 -13.00 -22.74 -11.01
C SER A 83 -12.73 -21.44 -11.78
N VAL A 84 -11.67 -20.72 -11.42
CA VAL A 84 -11.23 -19.49 -12.09
C VAL A 84 -10.06 -19.83 -13.02
N ASP A 85 -10.18 -19.52 -14.31
CA ASP A 85 -9.03 -19.47 -15.22
C ASP A 85 -8.43 -18.07 -15.14
N ALA A 86 -7.14 -17.98 -14.83
CA ALA A 86 -6.49 -16.71 -14.57
C ALA A 86 -5.06 -16.74 -15.10
N ARG A 87 -4.63 -15.67 -15.77
CA ARG A 87 -3.28 -15.54 -16.30
C ARG A 87 -2.79 -14.10 -16.29
N ILE A 88 -1.48 -13.95 -16.20
CA ILE A 88 -0.77 -12.70 -16.45
C ILE A 88 -0.19 -12.79 -17.86
N VAL A 89 -0.46 -11.81 -18.71
CA VAL A 89 0.02 -11.73 -20.09
C VAL A 89 0.97 -10.55 -20.22
N GLU A 90 2.17 -10.80 -20.74
CA GLU A 90 3.12 -9.74 -21.05
C GLU A 90 2.78 -9.08 -22.39
N LEU A 91 2.77 -7.74 -22.41
CA LEU A 91 2.40 -6.94 -23.56
C LEU A 91 3.55 -6.03 -24.00
N ILE A 92 3.58 -5.75 -25.31
CA ILE A 92 4.48 -4.79 -25.93
C ILE A 92 3.92 -3.38 -25.68
N PRO A 93 4.64 -2.49 -24.97
CA PRO A 93 4.18 -1.12 -24.76
C PRO A 93 4.02 -0.36 -26.08
N SER A 94 3.11 0.61 -26.10
CA SER A 94 2.99 1.56 -27.19
C SER A 94 4.21 2.48 -27.28
N SER A 95 4.36 3.23 -28.38
CA SER A 95 5.49 4.17 -28.54
C SER A 95 5.50 5.31 -27.52
N SER A 96 4.39 5.59 -26.86
CA SER A 96 4.31 6.55 -25.75
C SER A 96 4.67 5.93 -24.39
N GLY A 97 4.85 4.62 -24.31
CA GLY A 97 5.08 3.87 -23.07
C GLY A 97 3.85 3.74 -22.17
N GLY A 98 2.74 4.39 -22.53
CA GLY A 98 1.48 4.34 -21.79
C GLY A 98 0.53 3.26 -22.29
N ILE A 99 -0.49 2.99 -21.47
CA ILE A 99 -1.59 2.07 -21.78
C ILE A 99 -2.56 2.77 -22.74
N VAL A 100 -2.75 2.19 -23.91
CA VAL A 100 -3.61 2.65 -25.01
C VAL A 100 -4.71 1.64 -25.37
N GLY A 101 -4.64 0.41 -24.84
CA GLY A 101 -5.70 -0.60 -24.90
C GLY A 101 -5.66 -1.52 -26.14
N ASN A 102 -4.65 -1.37 -27.01
CA ASN A 102 -4.46 -2.21 -28.20
C ASN A 102 -3.08 -2.87 -28.26
N GLU A 103 -2.44 -3.03 -27.10
CA GLU A 103 -1.12 -3.63 -26.98
C GLU A 103 -1.14 -5.11 -27.36
N LEU A 104 -0.10 -5.52 -28.08
CA LEU A 104 0.06 -6.89 -28.55
C LEU A 104 0.80 -7.73 -27.51
N PRO A 105 0.37 -8.98 -27.26
CA PRO A 105 1.12 -9.91 -26.42
C PRO A 105 2.52 -10.20 -26.98
N THR A 106 3.51 -10.35 -26.10
CA THR A 106 4.85 -10.83 -26.49
C THR A 106 4.86 -12.33 -26.76
N GLY A 107 3.84 -13.04 -26.27
CA GLY A 107 3.77 -14.50 -26.24
C GLY A 107 4.17 -15.11 -24.89
N ARG A 108 4.65 -14.30 -23.94
CA ARG A 108 4.90 -14.73 -22.55
C ARG A 108 3.65 -14.58 -21.71
N GLU A 109 3.27 -15.65 -21.04
CA GLU A 109 2.15 -15.68 -20.11
C GLU A 109 2.46 -16.56 -18.89
N TRP A 110 1.87 -16.21 -17.75
CA TRP A 110 1.97 -16.99 -16.52
C TRP A 110 0.56 -17.34 -16.04
N THR A 111 0.23 -18.63 -16.08
CA THR A 111 -1.02 -19.13 -15.51
C THR A 111 -0.98 -19.05 -13.98
N LEU A 112 -2.03 -18.46 -13.40
CA LEU A 112 -2.21 -18.37 -11.96
C LEU A 112 -2.81 -19.67 -11.42
N ARG A 113 -2.23 -20.19 -10.33
CA ARG A 113 -2.70 -21.37 -9.61
C ARG A 113 -3.28 -20.95 -8.26
N ASP A 114 -4.36 -21.58 -7.81
CA ASP A 114 -4.94 -21.30 -6.50
C ASP A 114 -4.28 -22.11 -5.38
N THR A 115 -4.22 -21.53 -4.18
CA THR A 115 -3.78 -22.19 -2.95
C THR A 115 -4.48 -21.58 -1.74
N LEU A 116 -4.38 -22.25 -0.58
CA LEU A 116 -4.85 -21.73 0.71
C LEU A 116 -3.67 -21.23 1.54
N VAL A 117 -3.86 -20.10 2.21
CA VAL A 117 -2.89 -19.52 3.16
C VAL A 117 -3.57 -19.19 4.50
N ASP A 118 -2.91 -19.53 5.61
CA ASP A 118 -3.43 -19.38 6.98
C ASP A 118 -2.90 -18.09 7.65
N ASN A 119 -3.11 -16.96 7.00
CA ASN A 119 -2.61 -15.66 7.46
C ASN A 119 -3.68 -14.55 7.45
N LYS A 120 -4.97 -14.91 7.32
CA LYS A 120 -6.05 -13.95 7.35
C LYS A 120 -6.39 -13.57 8.79
N GLU A 121 -6.44 -12.26 9.04
CA GLU A 121 -6.81 -11.69 10.34
C GLU A 121 -8.19 -12.16 10.80
N THR A 122 -8.29 -12.61 12.06
CA THR A 122 -9.52 -13.17 12.65
C THR A 122 -10.30 -12.18 13.51
N SER A 123 -9.74 -11.00 13.79
CA SER A 123 -10.43 -9.94 14.55
C SER A 123 -11.46 -9.15 13.72
N GLY A 124 -11.52 -9.38 12.40
CA GLY A 124 -12.46 -8.73 11.49
C GLY A 124 -13.82 -9.41 11.37
N ILE A 125 -14.73 -8.81 10.60
CA ILE A 125 -16.08 -9.35 10.32
C ILE A 125 -16.12 -10.40 9.21
N PHE A 126 -15.00 -10.67 8.55
CA PHE A 126 -14.88 -11.66 7.48
C PHE A 126 -14.32 -12.97 8.02
N PHE A 127 -14.56 -14.07 7.30
CA PHE A 127 -13.99 -15.39 7.59
C PHE A 127 -12.45 -15.34 7.72
N GLY A 128 -11.91 -16.24 8.53
CA GLY A 128 -10.48 -16.48 8.73
C GLY A 128 -10.28 -17.77 9.56
N PRO A 129 -9.05 -18.26 9.75
CA PRO A 129 -7.77 -17.68 9.33
C PRO A 129 -7.30 -18.08 7.92
N SER A 130 -7.91 -19.11 7.32
CA SER A 130 -7.56 -19.59 5.98
C SER A 130 -8.22 -18.72 4.91
N GLN A 131 -7.49 -18.43 3.84
CA GLN A 131 -8.01 -17.75 2.64
C GLN A 131 -7.42 -18.32 1.36
N ARG A 132 -8.20 -18.29 0.28
CA ARG A 132 -7.74 -18.64 -1.07
C ARG A 132 -7.02 -17.48 -1.73
N VAL A 133 -5.86 -17.74 -2.30
CA VAL A 133 -5.07 -16.79 -3.08
C VAL A 133 -4.60 -17.46 -4.36
N TYR A 134 -4.27 -16.66 -5.37
CA TYR A 134 -3.81 -17.12 -6.67
C TYR A 134 -2.38 -16.65 -6.87
N PHE A 135 -1.53 -17.49 -7.45
CA PHE A 135 -0.11 -17.18 -7.61
C PHE A 135 0.48 -17.71 -8.91
N ALA A 136 1.51 -17.02 -9.40
CA ALA A 136 2.28 -17.39 -10.56
C ALA A 136 3.78 -17.27 -10.24
N GLU A 137 4.53 -18.35 -10.45
CA GLU A 137 5.98 -18.34 -10.32
C GLU A 137 6.63 -17.68 -11.54
N THR A 138 7.44 -16.66 -11.29
CA THR A 138 8.22 -15.89 -12.27
C THR A 138 9.73 -16.20 -12.18
N THR A 139 10.10 -17.32 -11.55
CA THR A 139 11.49 -17.79 -11.38
C THR A 139 12.18 -18.12 -12.71
N ASN A 140 11.49 -18.83 -13.59
CA ASN A 140 12.05 -19.27 -14.88
C ASN A 140 12.06 -18.14 -15.91
N GLU A 141 11.10 -17.23 -15.79
CA GLU A 141 10.85 -16.14 -16.71
C GLU A 141 10.43 -14.91 -15.90
N SER A 142 11.39 -14.08 -15.51
CA SER A 142 11.16 -12.90 -14.68
C SER A 142 10.44 -11.79 -15.43
N LEU A 143 9.68 -10.98 -14.68
CA LEU A 143 9.06 -9.77 -15.22
C LEU A 143 10.13 -8.75 -15.64
N LEU A 144 9.79 -7.89 -16.58
CA LEU A 144 10.62 -6.85 -17.18
C LEU A 144 10.02 -5.47 -16.89
N ASP A 145 10.86 -4.49 -16.61
CA ASP A 145 10.47 -3.11 -16.33
C ASP A 145 9.97 -2.35 -17.57
N ASP A 146 10.43 -2.76 -18.75
CA ASP A 146 10.09 -2.16 -20.05
C ASP A 146 8.89 -2.82 -20.74
N LYS A 147 8.03 -3.52 -19.98
CA LYS A 147 6.82 -4.21 -20.46
C LYS A 147 5.60 -3.77 -19.69
N LEU A 148 4.42 -4.05 -20.26
CA LEU A 148 3.14 -3.95 -19.57
C LEU A 148 2.65 -5.35 -19.23
N TYR A 149 1.86 -5.45 -18.16
CA TYR A 149 1.30 -6.72 -17.72
C TYR A 149 -0.20 -6.64 -17.59
N ARG A 150 -0.89 -7.53 -18.28
CA ARG A 150 -2.34 -7.65 -18.27
C ARG A 150 -2.77 -8.88 -17.49
N LEU A 151 -3.62 -8.68 -16.50
CA LEU A 151 -4.37 -9.75 -15.86
C LEU A 151 -5.57 -10.09 -16.74
N GLU A 152 -5.78 -11.38 -17.03
CA GLU A 152 -6.97 -11.89 -17.72
C GLU A 152 -7.59 -13.00 -16.89
N LEU A 153 -8.89 -12.87 -16.60
CA LEU A 153 -9.68 -13.80 -15.81
C LEU A 153 -10.89 -14.29 -16.61
N THR A 154 -11.19 -15.58 -16.52
CA THR A 154 -12.47 -16.17 -16.91
C THR A 154 -13.08 -16.85 -15.68
N LEU A 155 -14.28 -16.41 -15.32
CA LEU A 155 -14.98 -16.79 -14.10
C LEU A 155 -15.98 -17.94 -14.36
N PRO A 156 -16.39 -18.71 -13.33
CA PRO A 156 -17.24 -19.89 -13.50
C PRO A 156 -18.63 -19.60 -14.10
N ASP A 157 -19.10 -18.36 -13.96
CA ASP A 157 -20.38 -17.86 -14.48
C ASP A 157 -20.27 -17.32 -15.91
N GLY A 158 -19.10 -17.42 -16.54
CA GLY A 158 -18.82 -16.97 -17.90
C GLY A 158 -18.44 -15.49 -18.00
N LYS A 159 -18.34 -14.77 -16.88
CA LYS A 159 -17.82 -13.40 -16.90
C LYS A 159 -16.31 -13.41 -17.16
N GLU A 160 -15.84 -12.35 -17.80
CA GLU A 160 -14.41 -12.09 -17.97
C GLU A 160 -14.02 -10.82 -17.22
N ALA A 161 -12.80 -10.79 -16.69
CA ALA A 161 -12.23 -9.57 -16.12
C ALA A 161 -10.82 -9.35 -16.66
N ARG A 162 -10.49 -8.10 -16.96
CA ARG A 162 -9.19 -7.71 -17.52
C ARG A 162 -8.69 -6.43 -16.88
N SER A 163 -7.38 -6.32 -16.73
CA SER A 163 -6.75 -5.08 -16.30
C SER A 163 -5.29 -5.05 -16.73
N THR A 164 -4.80 -3.89 -17.16
CA THR A 164 -3.41 -3.72 -17.61
C THR A 164 -2.73 -2.70 -16.72
N THR A 165 -1.47 -2.95 -16.35
CA THR A 165 -0.69 -2.03 -15.52
C THR A 165 0.74 -1.87 -16.04
N THR A 166 1.35 -0.72 -15.73
CA THR A 166 2.77 -0.43 -15.96
C THR A 166 3.62 -0.95 -14.80
N MET A 167 4.92 -1.19 -15.04
CA MET A 167 5.86 -1.54 -13.98
C MET A 167 6.55 -0.32 -13.38
N VAL A 168 6.79 -0.36 -12.07
CA VAL A 168 7.79 0.49 -11.41
C VAL A 168 9.15 -0.15 -11.60
N GLU A 169 10.10 0.59 -12.16
CA GLU A 169 11.49 0.14 -12.25
C GLU A 169 12.11 0.07 -10.85
N SER A 170 12.76 -1.06 -10.54
CA SER A 170 13.50 -1.23 -9.28
C SER A 170 14.98 -0.92 -9.51
N SER A 171 15.41 0.31 -9.22
CA SER A 171 16.83 0.67 -9.32
C SER A 171 17.56 0.44 -7.99
N VAL A 172 18.46 -0.55 -7.98
CA VAL A 172 19.40 -0.75 -6.87
C VAL A 172 20.26 0.51 -6.74
N GLY A 173 20.28 1.11 -5.54
CA GLY A 173 21.00 2.35 -5.31
C GLY A 173 20.20 3.64 -5.55
N ALA A 174 18.87 3.55 -5.73
CA ALA A 174 18.01 4.73 -5.76
C ALA A 174 18.10 5.55 -4.45
N ILE A 175 18.30 4.87 -3.31
CA ILE A 175 18.45 5.53 -2.02
C ILE A 175 19.86 6.14 -1.94
N ASN A 176 19.91 7.47 -1.81
CA ASN A 176 21.13 8.24 -1.67
C ASN A 176 21.50 8.45 -0.19
N GLN A 177 20.52 8.57 0.69
CA GLN A 177 20.73 8.72 2.12
C GLN A 177 19.56 8.08 2.92
N PRO A 178 19.84 7.14 3.85
CA PRO A 178 21.14 6.58 4.18
C PRO A 178 21.77 5.77 3.02
N PRO A 179 23.11 5.75 2.87
CA PRO A 179 23.77 5.10 1.74
C PRO A 179 23.69 3.55 1.84
N PRO A 180 23.19 2.83 0.82
CA PRO A 180 22.96 1.38 0.86
C PRO A 180 24.23 0.54 0.98
N ASN A 181 25.37 1.04 0.52
CA ASN A 181 26.63 0.30 0.43
C ASN A 181 27.67 0.76 1.46
N LEU A 182 27.23 1.40 2.55
CA LEU A 182 28.13 1.79 3.63
C LEU A 182 27.76 1.03 4.91
N PRO A 183 28.36 -0.15 5.15
CA PRO A 183 27.98 -1.00 6.27
C PRO A 183 28.25 -0.34 7.62
N ASN A 184 29.10 0.68 7.70
CA ASN A 184 29.42 1.35 8.96
C ASN A 184 28.62 2.64 9.21
N TYR A 185 27.53 2.85 8.47
CA TYR A 185 26.73 4.06 8.61
C TYR A 185 25.95 4.09 9.93
N LYS A 186 26.07 5.21 10.65
CA LYS A 186 25.38 5.47 11.91
C LYS A 186 24.47 6.70 11.77
N MET A 187 23.21 6.54 12.16
CA MET A 187 22.22 7.61 12.21
C MET A 187 22.29 8.35 13.56
N GLY A 188 22.27 9.68 13.49
CA GLY A 188 22.19 10.53 14.68
C GLY A 188 20.82 11.18 14.77
N PHE A 189 20.07 10.87 15.83
CA PHE A 189 18.73 11.44 16.07
C PHE A 189 18.73 12.50 17.17
N ALA A 190 19.79 12.59 17.96
CA ALA A 190 20.00 13.69 18.90
C ALA A 190 21.48 14.07 18.94
N ALA A 191 21.74 15.33 19.27
CA ALA A 191 23.03 15.80 19.74
C ALA A 191 22.86 16.32 21.16
N VAL A 192 23.56 15.69 22.10
CA VAL A 192 23.55 16.06 23.52
C VAL A 192 24.67 17.05 23.78
N ASN A 193 24.32 18.23 24.30
CA ASN A 193 25.22 19.32 24.63
C ASN A 193 25.87 19.11 26.01
N PRO A 194 27.02 19.76 26.30
CA PRO A 194 27.68 19.65 27.60
C PRO A 194 26.86 20.13 28.80
N ASP A 195 25.84 20.96 28.58
CA ASP A 195 24.92 21.44 29.61
C ASP A 195 23.76 20.47 29.90
N GLY A 196 23.74 19.31 29.25
CA GLY A 196 22.70 18.29 29.36
C GLY A 196 21.48 18.54 28.45
N SER A 197 21.42 19.66 27.73
CA SER A 197 20.37 19.90 26.75
C SER A 197 20.57 19.04 25.49
N ALA A 198 19.47 18.68 24.82
CA ALA A 198 19.52 17.97 23.54
C ALA A 198 19.02 18.85 22.40
N THR A 199 19.65 18.70 21.24
CA THR A 199 19.20 19.26 19.96
C THR A 199 18.91 18.14 18.98
N TYR A 200 17.96 18.36 18.07
CA TYR A 200 17.46 17.35 17.14
C TYR A 200 17.63 17.85 15.70
N PRO A 201 18.84 17.77 15.12
CA PRO A 201 19.01 18.15 13.72
C PRO A 201 18.18 17.23 12.83
N ASN A 202 17.51 17.80 11.82
CA ASN A 202 16.75 16.99 10.86
C ASN A 202 17.68 16.03 10.13
N PHE A 203 17.24 14.80 9.97
CA PHE A 203 17.92 13.82 9.14
C PHE A 203 17.35 13.86 7.73
N PRO A 204 18.13 14.18 6.69
CA PRO A 204 17.62 14.24 5.33
C PRO A 204 17.64 12.85 4.69
N PHE A 205 16.48 12.22 4.55
CA PHE A 205 16.35 11.02 3.74
C PHE A 205 16.33 11.42 2.27
N LYS A 206 17.12 10.74 1.45
CA LYS A 206 17.29 11.11 0.04
C LYS A 206 17.19 9.90 -0.85
N TRP A 207 16.44 10.03 -1.93
CA TRP A 207 16.36 9.02 -2.97
C TRP A 207 16.14 9.65 -4.33
N THR A 208 16.47 8.90 -5.37
CA THR A 208 16.28 9.30 -6.76
C THR A 208 15.01 8.64 -7.32
N THR A 209 14.22 9.40 -8.08
CA THR A 209 13.01 8.88 -8.71
C THR A 209 13.33 7.79 -9.74
N SER A 210 12.59 6.70 -9.72
CA SER A 210 12.63 5.61 -10.70
C SER A 210 11.56 5.78 -11.78
N PRO A 211 11.81 5.36 -13.03
CA PRO A 211 10.80 5.29 -14.08
C PRO A 211 9.58 4.46 -13.66
N GLY A 212 8.40 4.86 -14.14
CA GLY A 212 7.13 4.23 -13.79
C GLY A 212 6.58 4.56 -12.39
N ALA A 213 7.37 5.21 -11.53
CA ALA A 213 6.92 5.62 -10.20
C ALA A 213 6.01 6.87 -10.25
N SER A 214 4.96 6.86 -9.44
CA SER A 214 4.06 8.00 -9.23
C SER A 214 3.93 8.40 -7.77
N LEU A 215 4.27 7.51 -6.84
CA LEU A 215 4.19 7.78 -5.40
C LEU A 215 5.33 7.06 -4.67
N TYR A 216 5.93 7.76 -3.71
CA TYR A 216 6.90 7.23 -2.76
C TYR A 216 6.35 7.35 -1.35
N THR A 217 6.43 6.27 -0.57
CA THR A 217 6.16 6.28 0.86
C THR A 217 7.41 5.83 1.60
N ALA A 218 8.00 6.75 2.36
CA ALA A 218 9.24 6.54 3.09
C ALA A 218 8.93 6.24 4.56
N SER A 219 9.61 5.24 5.13
CA SER A 219 9.43 4.81 6.52
C SER A 219 10.76 4.50 7.19
N LEU A 220 10.86 4.87 8.46
CA LEU A 220 11.92 4.47 9.37
C LEU A 220 11.39 3.35 10.26
N VAL A 221 12.03 2.20 10.21
CA VAL A 221 11.70 1.02 11.01
C VAL A 221 12.70 0.95 12.16
N VAL A 222 12.21 0.85 13.39
CA VAL A 222 13.00 0.75 14.61
C VAL A 222 12.85 -0.64 15.18
N HIS A 223 13.96 -1.33 15.42
CA HIS A 223 14.01 -2.67 16.00
C HIS A 223 14.52 -2.62 17.42
N PHE A 224 13.81 -3.29 18.33
CA PHE A 224 14.24 -3.45 19.72
C PHE A 224 13.65 -4.71 20.35
N GLU A 225 14.32 -5.24 21.34
CA GLU A 225 13.84 -6.38 22.13
C GLU A 225 13.26 -5.86 23.45
N GLU A 226 12.03 -6.25 23.79
CA GLU A 226 11.45 -6.03 25.11
C GLU A 226 11.73 -7.23 26.02
N ARG A 227 12.50 -7.01 27.09
CA ARG A 227 12.76 -7.98 28.15
C ARG A 227 11.90 -7.67 29.35
N TYR A 228 11.06 -8.63 29.74
CA TYR A 228 10.12 -8.55 30.85
C TYR A 228 10.71 -9.26 32.06
N TYR A 229 10.75 -8.59 33.21
CA TYR A 229 11.34 -9.11 34.45
C TYR A 229 10.29 -9.32 35.54
N ALA A 230 10.52 -10.31 36.39
CA ALA A 230 9.65 -10.62 37.51
C ALA A 230 9.87 -9.69 38.73
N ASP A 231 11.02 -9.00 38.78
CA ASP A 231 11.44 -8.15 39.89
C ASP A 231 11.87 -6.75 39.42
N ASP A 232 11.76 -5.75 40.31
CA ASP A 232 12.12 -4.36 40.02
C ASP A 232 13.64 -4.16 39.87
N ALA A 233 14.46 -5.09 40.35
CA ALA A 233 15.91 -5.05 40.21
C ALA A 233 16.42 -5.63 38.88
N LEU A 234 15.51 -6.13 38.03
CA LEU A 234 15.79 -6.69 36.70
C LEU A 234 16.77 -7.86 36.75
N THR A 235 16.62 -8.74 37.74
CA THR A 235 17.52 -9.88 37.97
C THR A 235 16.93 -11.21 37.49
N LEU A 236 15.61 -11.33 37.41
CA LEU A 236 14.89 -12.52 36.97
C LEU A 236 14.10 -12.24 35.70
N LEU A 237 14.68 -12.62 34.55
CA LEU A 237 14.03 -12.54 33.25
C LEU A 237 12.86 -13.54 33.18
N ASP A 238 11.66 -13.04 32.87
CA ASP A 238 10.46 -13.84 32.68
C ASP A 238 10.26 -14.18 31.19
N SER A 239 10.31 -13.16 30.31
CA SER A 239 10.21 -13.37 28.86
C SER A 239 10.89 -12.27 28.05
N ALA A 240 11.14 -12.55 26.78
CA ALA A 240 11.69 -11.60 25.80
C ALA A 240 10.84 -11.61 24.53
N ARG A 241 10.69 -10.45 23.89
CA ARG A 241 9.92 -10.29 22.65
C ARG A 241 10.59 -9.28 21.72
N ASP A 242 10.83 -9.71 20.49
CA ASP A 242 11.23 -8.78 19.44
C ASP A 242 10.08 -7.85 19.07
N ARG A 243 10.40 -6.57 18.90
CA ARG A 243 9.46 -5.53 18.56
C ARG A 243 10.02 -4.70 17.42
N THR A 244 9.10 -4.28 16.57
CA THR A 244 9.38 -3.36 15.49
C THR A 244 8.39 -2.21 15.56
N MET A 245 8.87 -0.98 15.39
CA MET A 245 8.05 0.22 15.31
C MET A 245 8.34 0.98 14.04
N THR A 246 7.31 1.21 13.23
CA THR A 246 7.42 1.98 11.98
C THR A 246 6.99 3.42 12.19
N LEU A 247 7.88 4.35 11.84
CA LEU A 247 7.62 5.78 11.79
C LEU A 247 7.56 6.21 10.33
N SER A 248 6.49 6.90 9.95
CA SER A 248 6.40 7.51 8.61
C SER A 248 7.44 8.61 8.50
N VAL A 249 8.31 8.56 7.49
CA VAL A 249 9.24 9.65 7.16
C VAL A 249 8.52 10.70 6.33
N GLY A 250 7.74 10.26 5.33
CA GLY A 250 6.93 11.13 4.50
C GLY A 250 6.40 10.40 3.27
N THR A 251 5.51 11.07 2.54
CA THR A 251 4.95 10.60 1.27
C THR A 251 5.18 11.66 0.20
N ARG A 252 5.58 11.24 -1.00
CA ARG A 252 5.88 12.12 -2.13
C ARG A 252 5.28 11.60 -3.42
N GLU A 253 4.35 12.37 -3.97
CA GLU A 253 3.85 12.20 -5.33
C GLU A 253 4.85 12.73 -6.36
N VAL A 254 4.93 12.04 -7.50
CA VAL A 254 5.78 12.43 -8.63
C VAL A 254 4.91 12.48 -9.88
N ASN A 255 4.68 13.70 -10.36
CA ASN A 255 3.86 13.95 -11.54
C ASN A 255 4.74 14.18 -12.77
N GLY A 256 4.58 13.33 -13.78
CA GLY A 256 5.22 13.49 -15.09
C GLY A 256 6.66 12.98 -15.15
N LEU A 257 6.85 11.94 -15.96
CA LEU A 257 8.14 11.33 -16.26
C LEU A 257 8.99 12.27 -17.13
N ASN A 258 9.77 13.16 -16.51
CA ASN A 258 10.89 13.81 -17.20
C ASN A 258 12.10 13.89 -16.26
N GLY A 259 12.90 12.82 -16.33
CA GLY A 259 14.22 12.72 -15.71
C GLY A 259 14.24 12.14 -14.30
N PHE A 260 15.41 11.62 -13.94
CA PHE A 260 15.76 11.25 -12.57
C PHE A 260 15.87 12.53 -11.73
N GLN A 261 15.08 12.63 -10.66
CA GLN A 261 15.12 13.72 -9.70
C GLN A 261 15.50 13.17 -8.33
N THR A 262 16.37 13.88 -7.61
CA THR A 262 16.66 13.54 -6.21
C THR A 262 15.64 14.24 -5.31
N ILE A 263 14.91 13.44 -4.54
CA ILE A 263 14.00 13.88 -3.49
C ILE A 263 14.79 14.01 -2.19
N ASP A 264 14.51 15.08 -1.44
CA ASP A 264 15.04 15.33 -0.09
C ASP A 264 13.86 15.42 0.88
N GLU A 265 13.75 14.42 1.75
CA GLU A 265 12.71 14.31 2.77
C GLU A 265 13.31 14.49 4.16
N PRO A 266 13.20 15.68 4.76
CA PRO A 266 13.71 15.93 6.09
C PRO A 266 12.85 15.24 7.15
N PHE A 267 13.48 14.43 7.99
CA PHE A 267 12.85 13.83 9.17
C PHE A 267 13.24 14.61 10.42
N GLU A 268 12.23 15.10 11.16
CA GLU A 268 12.42 15.75 12.45
C GLU A 268 12.81 14.72 13.51
N CYS A 269 14.10 14.65 13.85
CA CYS A 269 14.61 13.57 14.69
C CYS A 269 14.03 13.53 16.11
N GLN A 270 13.50 14.65 16.63
CA GLN A 270 12.79 14.68 17.90
C GLN A 270 11.56 13.74 17.88
N ARG A 271 10.94 13.57 16.71
CA ARG A 271 9.77 12.72 16.53
C ARG A 271 10.04 11.26 16.90
N LEU A 272 11.27 10.76 16.73
CA LEU A 272 11.64 9.41 17.18
C LEU A 272 11.34 9.23 18.67
N TYR A 273 11.82 10.14 19.51
CA TYR A 273 11.65 10.08 20.96
C TYR A 273 10.19 10.28 21.38
N GLY A 274 9.47 11.19 20.71
CA GLY A 274 8.04 11.41 20.95
C GLY A 274 7.16 10.21 20.58
N GLU A 275 7.42 9.56 19.45
CA GLU A 275 6.67 8.36 19.04
C GLU A 275 6.97 7.18 19.98
N LEU A 276 8.22 7.01 20.42
CA LEU A 276 8.57 6.00 21.41
C LEU A 276 7.85 6.24 22.75
N SER A 277 7.88 7.47 23.27
CA SER A 277 7.25 7.80 24.56
C SER A 277 5.72 7.72 24.55
N THR A 278 5.10 7.97 23.40
CA THR A 278 3.64 7.92 23.27
C THR A 278 3.11 6.51 23.00
N ARG A 279 3.88 5.66 22.29
CA ARG A 279 3.44 4.31 21.91
C ARG A 279 3.89 3.22 22.87
N LEU A 280 4.91 3.48 23.70
CA LEU A 280 5.45 2.50 24.65
C LEU A 280 5.09 2.85 26.08
N GLU A 281 4.71 1.82 26.84
CA GLU A 281 4.46 1.96 28.27
C GLU A 281 5.78 2.08 29.03
N ALA A 282 5.85 3.09 29.91
CA ALA A 282 6.88 3.21 30.93
C ALA A 282 6.62 2.21 32.05
N ASN A 283 7.48 1.21 32.16
CA ASN A 283 7.38 0.17 33.18
C ASN A 283 8.78 -0.20 33.66
N PRO A 284 9.08 -0.07 34.97
CA PRO A 284 10.41 -0.35 35.50
C PRO A 284 10.86 -1.79 35.26
N ARG A 285 9.92 -2.75 35.10
CA ARG A 285 10.19 -4.18 34.85
C ARG A 285 10.36 -4.54 33.39
N ILE A 286 10.36 -3.56 32.49
CA ILE A 286 10.64 -3.75 31.08
C ILE A 286 11.97 -3.08 30.78
N ARG A 287 12.93 -3.84 30.23
CA ARG A 287 14.18 -3.31 29.63
C ARG A 287 14.08 -3.45 28.12
N ARG A 288 14.50 -2.41 27.39
CA ARG A 288 14.42 -2.38 25.93
C ARG A 288 15.81 -2.36 25.31
N VAL A 289 16.20 -3.44 24.66
CA VAL A 289 17.49 -3.52 23.97
C VAL A 289 17.34 -2.92 22.58
N LEU A 290 18.02 -1.81 22.27
CA LEU A 290 17.88 -1.11 20.99
C LEU A 290 18.70 -1.80 19.90
N GLY A 291 18.03 -2.68 19.15
CA GLY A 291 18.59 -3.43 18.05
C GLY A 291 19.43 -4.63 18.50
N SER A 292 20.34 -5.05 17.62
CA SER A 292 21.32 -6.12 17.87
C SER A 292 22.74 -5.60 17.76
N TYR A 293 23.70 -6.32 18.33
CA TYR A 293 25.12 -6.01 18.18
C TYR A 293 25.72 -6.86 17.05
N ASP A 294 26.38 -6.19 16.11
CA ASP A 294 27.07 -6.78 14.98
C ASP A 294 28.57 -6.86 15.32
N GLU A 295 29.05 -8.08 15.59
CA GLU A 295 30.42 -8.34 16.01
C GLU A 295 31.45 -8.07 14.90
N ASP A 296 31.08 -8.33 13.64
CA ASP A 296 31.98 -8.16 12.48
C ASP A 296 32.31 -6.68 12.27
N PHE A 297 31.30 -5.82 12.45
CA PHE A 297 31.44 -4.37 12.28
C PHE A 297 31.60 -3.61 13.60
N GLN A 298 31.58 -4.33 14.73
CA GLN A 298 31.65 -3.81 16.09
C GLN A 298 30.68 -2.65 16.36
N MET A 299 29.42 -2.79 15.95
CA MET A 299 28.41 -1.74 16.12
C MET A 299 27.00 -2.26 16.33
N GLU A 300 26.14 -1.40 16.86
CA GLU A 300 24.73 -1.65 17.00
C GLU A 300 23.97 -1.50 15.68
N ARG A 301 22.92 -2.31 15.49
CA ARG A 301 22.04 -2.37 14.31
C ARG A 301 20.60 -2.29 14.77
N ALA A 302 19.93 -1.15 14.55
CA ALA A 302 18.58 -0.94 15.11
C ALA A 302 17.58 -0.30 14.15
N PHE A 303 18.03 0.25 13.02
CA PHE A 303 17.15 1.00 12.14
C PHE A 303 17.16 0.42 10.72
N ASP A 304 16.00 0.42 10.06
CA ASP A 304 15.93 0.26 8.61
C ASP A 304 15.26 1.48 8.00
N PHE A 305 15.74 1.88 6.83
CA PHE A 305 15.02 2.81 5.97
C PHE A 305 14.33 2.01 4.87
N VAL A 306 13.00 2.10 4.78
CA VAL A 306 12.20 1.40 3.77
C VAL A 306 11.49 2.44 2.91
N LEU A 307 11.62 2.27 1.60
CA LEU A 307 11.01 3.12 0.59
C LEU A 307 10.09 2.26 -0.28
N GLN A 308 8.79 2.47 -0.13
CA GLN A 308 7.77 1.86 -0.98
C GLN A 308 7.51 2.77 -2.17
N VAL A 309 7.50 2.19 -3.36
CA VAL A 309 7.30 2.90 -4.63
C VAL A 309 6.09 2.31 -5.32
N ALA A 310 5.14 3.15 -5.70
CA ALA A 310 3.91 2.76 -6.37
C ALA A 310 3.85 3.34 -7.78
N ASN A 311 3.31 2.56 -8.72
CA ASN A 311 2.99 3.09 -10.04
C ASN A 311 1.73 3.97 -9.99
N GLN A 312 1.35 4.51 -11.14
CA GLN A 312 0.22 5.42 -11.26
C GLN A 312 -1.10 4.78 -10.80
N ASP A 313 -1.37 3.53 -11.17
CA ASP A 313 -2.60 2.82 -10.80
C ASP A 313 -2.74 2.69 -9.28
N LEU A 314 -1.69 2.23 -8.60
CA LEU A 314 -1.68 2.12 -7.14
C LEU A 314 -1.71 3.50 -6.48
N ALA A 315 -1.03 4.51 -7.02
CA ALA A 315 -1.05 5.87 -6.48
C ALA A 315 -2.46 6.47 -6.52
N ILE A 316 -3.18 6.35 -7.64
CA ILE A 316 -4.57 6.82 -7.76
C ILE A 316 -5.48 6.04 -6.81
N TYR A 317 -5.32 4.72 -6.74
CA TYR A 317 -6.11 3.90 -5.82
C TYR A 317 -5.90 4.33 -4.35
N LEU A 318 -4.67 4.64 -3.95
CA LEU A 318 -4.37 5.11 -2.60
C LEU A 318 -5.01 6.48 -2.34
N ASP A 319 -4.78 7.47 -3.22
CA ASP A 319 -5.33 8.83 -3.10
C ASP A 319 -6.86 8.83 -2.93
N VAL A 320 -7.58 8.09 -3.77
CA VAL A 320 -9.05 8.00 -3.72
C VAL A 320 -9.55 7.31 -2.43
N ASN A 321 -8.75 6.40 -1.87
CA ASN A 321 -9.11 5.65 -0.66
C ASN A 321 -8.54 6.25 0.63
N GLU A 322 -7.72 7.31 0.58
CA GLU A 322 -7.22 7.97 1.77
C GLU A 322 -8.38 8.52 2.62
N THR A 323 -8.26 8.40 3.94
CA THR A 323 -9.30 8.83 4.87
C THR A 323 -9.35 10.35 4.93
N THR A 324 -10.28 10.96 4.20
CA THR A 324 -10.64 12.36 4.42
C THR A 324 -11.78 12.44 5.46
N ASN A 325 -11.62 13.29 6.47
CA ASN A 325 -12.61 13.54 7.53
C ASN A 325 -13.87 14.30 7.04
N SER A 326 -14.23 14.15 5.77
CA SER A 326 -15.36 14.86 5.16
C SER A 326 -16.64 14.04 5.26
N ILE A 327 -17.75 14.72 5.56
CA ILE A 327 -19.12 14.17 5.74
C ILE A 327 -19.74 13.72 4.38
N VAL A 328 -18.92 13.33 3.40
CA VAL A 328 -19.40 12.88 2.09
C VAL A 328 -19.80 11.40 2.18
N GLN A 329 -21.07 11.13 1.92
CA GLN A 329 -21.72 9.82 2.05
C GLN A 329 -21.50 8.88 0.84
N ASP A 330 -21.04 9.40 -0.31
CA ASP A 330 -20.65 8.58 -1.47
C ASP A 330 -19.20 8.87 -1.84
N ARG A 331 -18.32 7.89 -1.61
CA ARG A 331 -16.94 7.94 -2.07
C ARG A 331 -16.89 7.41 -3.49
N PRO A 332 -16.25 8.11 -4.44
CA PRO A 332 -15.87 7.49 -5.70
C PRO A 332 -15.04 6.25 -5.37
N THR A 333 -15.43 5.09 -5.89
CA THR A 333 -14.55 3.93 -5.88
C THR A 333 -13.76 3.96 -7.17
N TRP A 334 -12.43 3.97 -7.06
CA TRP A 334 -11.57 3.83 -8.23
C TRP A 334 -11.15 2.38 -8.39
N THR A 335 -11.21 1.90 -9.63
CA THR A 335 -10.83 0.55 -10.05
C THR A 335 -10.30 0.64 -11.48
N ASN A 336 -9.28 -0.14 -11.79
CA ASN A 336 -8.85 -0.38 -13.17
C ASN A 336 -9.18 -1.81 -13.63
N ILE A 337 -10.02 -2.52 -12.89
CA ILE A 337 -10.54 -3.84 -13.28
C ILE A 337 -11.76 -3.64 -14.17
N GLU A 338 -11.60 -4.00 -15.43
CA GLU A 338 -12.68 -4.04 -16.42
C GLU A 338 -13.35 -5.41 -16.38
N VAL A 339 -14.68 -5.45 -16.38
CA VAL A 339 -15.45 -6.71 -16.33
C VAL A 339 -16.46 -6.71 -17.46
N THR A 340 -16.61 -7.84 -18.14
CA THR A 340 -17.68 -8.09 -19.10
C THR A 340 -18.48 -9.30 -18.67
N ASP A 341 -19.80 -9.24 -18.83
CA ASP A 341 -20.65 -10.40 -18.60
C ASP A 341 -20.49 -11.48 -19.68
N LYS A 342 -21.23 -12.59 -19.52
CA LYS A 342 -21.24 -13.71 -20.47
C LYS A 342 -21.73 -13.35 -21.88
N ASP A 343 -22.45 -12.24 -22.02
CA ASP A 343 -23.00 -11.74 -23.28
C ASP A 343 -22.08 -10.64 -23.89
N GLY A 344 -21.01 -10.26 -23.19
CA GLY A 344 -20.03 -9.25 -23.61
C GLY A 344 -20.37 -7.83 -23.18
N GLU A 345 -21.39 -7.63 -22.34
CA GLU A 345 -21.79 -6.30 -21.88
C GLU A 345 -20.88 -5.84 -20.73
N PRO A 346 -20.39 -4.59 -20.75
CA PRO A 346 -19.55 -4.06 -19.68
C PRO A 346 -20.27 -3.99 -18.34
N MET A 347 -19.56 -4.36 -17.28
CA MET A 347 -19.99 -4.29 -15.88
C MET A 347 -18.98 -3.50 -15.04
N GLY A 348 -19.41 -3.00 -13.89
CA GLY A 348 -18.50 -2.39 -12.91
C GLY A 348 -17.63 -3.45 -12.24
N GLY A 349 -16.30 -3.34 -12.37
CA GLY A 349 -15.36 -4.15 -11.61
C GLY A 349 -15.07 -3.57 -10.23
N VAL A 350 -14.42 -4.35 -9.36
CA VAL A 350 -13.93 -3.87 -8.07
C VAL A 350 -12.50 -4.35 -7.87
N GLY A 351 -11.62 -3.43 -7.48
CA GLY A 351 -10.28 -3.75 -6.99
C GLY A 351 -9.19 -2.98 -7.71
N LEU A 352 -8.00 -3.56 -7.76
CA LEU A 352 -6.79 -2.91 -8.27
C LEU A 352 -5.84 -3.94 -8.86
N TRP A 353 -5.38 -3.66 -10.07
CA TRP A 353 -4.21 -4.27 -10.66
C TRP A 353 -3.12 -3.22 -10.83
N GLY A 354 -2.07 -3.30 -10.02
CA GLY A 354 -1.00 -2.29 -10.00
C GLY A 354 0.37 -2.93 -9.97
N SER A 355 1.39 -2.10 -9.89
CA SER A 355 2.74 -2.54 -9.56
C SER A 355 3.37 -1.68 -8.47
N ARG A 356 4.32 -2.27 -7.77
CA ARG A 356 5.09 -1.63 -6.73
C ARG A 356 6.53 -2.12 -6.72
N SER A 357 7.37 -1.41 -6.00
CA SER A 357 8.69 -1.86 -5.61
C SER A 357 8.97 -1.49 -4.16
N THR A 358 9.64 -2.39 -3.43
CA THR A 358 10.15 -2.13 -2.10
C THR A 358 11.67 -2.02 -2.14
N LEU A 359 12.18 -0.84 -1.81
CA LEU A 359 13.61 -0.59 -1.65
C LEU A 359 13.92 -0.35 -0.17
N GLY A 360 15.14 -0.64 0.26
CA GLY A 360 15.54 -0.33 1.62
C GLY A 360 17.03 -0.38 1.88
N VAL A 361 17.41 0.23 2.99
CA VAL A 361 18.73 0.09 3.62
C VAL A 361 18.52 -0.44 5.02
N TYR A 362 19.02 -1.63 5.25
CA TYR A 362 18.74 -2.43 6.44
C TYR A 362 19.94 -2.48 7.37
N GLY A 363 19.70 -2.64 8.67
CA GLY A 363 20.77 -2.75 9.66
C GLY A 363 21.57 -1.45 9.81
N LEU A 364 20.90 -0.30 9.83
CA LEU A 364 21.54 0.98 10.10
C LEU A 364 21.87 1.08 11.59
N GLY A 365 23.09 1.52 11.87
CA GLY A 365 23.51 1.78 13.25
C GLY A 365 23.08 3.16 13.74
N TYR A 366 23.43 3.46 14.99
CA TYR A 366 23.14 4.76 15.59
C TYR A 366 24.34 5.36 16.32
N THR A 367 24.32 6.67 16.50
CA THR A 367 25.37 7.37 17.25
C THR A 367 25.21 7.16 18.75
N LYS A 368 26.33 7.28 19.50
CA LYS A 368 26.34 7.26 20.97
C LYS A 368 25.33 8.26 21.58
N GLN A 369 25.17 9.43 20.96
CA GLN A 369 24.26 10.47 21.43
C GLN A 369 22.78 10.07 21.29
N THR A 370 22.42 9.25 20.29
CA THR A 370 21.05 8.72 20.16
C THR A 370 20.69 7.83 21.36
N ILE A 371 21.54 6.85 21.69
CA ILE A 371 21.25 5.95 22.83
C ILE A 371 21.38 6.65 24.18
N GLN A 372 22.33 7.59 24.31
CA GLN A 372 22.42 8.46 25.48
C GLN A 372 21.09 9.18 25.71
N HIS A 373 20.56 9.84 24.68
CA HIS A 373 19.34 10.60 24.83
C HIS A 373 18.11 9.71 25.05
N LEU A 374 18.11 8.47 24.53
CA LEU A 374 17.07 7.50 24.87
C LEU A 374 17.05 7.15 26.36
N GLN A 375 18.23 6.99 26.98
CA GLN A 375 18.37 6.66 28.40
C GLN A 375 18.17 7.83 29.36
N GLU A 376 18.65 9.02 28.98
CA GLU A 376 18.75 10.17 29.88
C GLU A 376 17.71 11.25 29.59
N GLY A 377 17.11 11.22 28.39
CA GLY A 377 16.19 12.27 27.94
C GLY A 377 14.82 12.21 28.62
N ASP A 378 14.26 13.38 28.92
CA ASP A 378 12.99 13.53 29.65
C ASP A 378 11.82 12.72 29.08
N LEU A 379 11.78 12.53 27.75
CA LEU A 379 10.69 11.80 27.08
C LEU A 379 10.80 10.28 27.24
N THR A 380 12.02 9.74 27.26
CA THR A 380 12.25 8.30 27.06
C THR A 380 13.02 7.63 28.19
N ALA A 381 13.55 8.38 29.15
CA ALA A 381 14.32 7.82 30.27
C ALA A 381 13.53 6.73 31.03
N ALA A 382 12.22 6.92 31.19
CA ALA A 382 11.34 5.96 31.86
C ALA A 382 11.05 4.69 31.02
N LEU A 383 11.50 4.62 29.75
CA LEU A 383 11.31 3.48 28.86
C LEU A 383 12.43 2.44 28.96
N ASN A 384 13.48 2.70 29.75
CA ASN A 384 14.58 1.77 30.04
C ASN A 384 15.26 1.17 28.80
N PHE A 385 15.58 2.02 27.81
CA PHE A 385 16.37 1.59 26.66
C PHE A 385 17.84 1.31 27.04
N CYS A 386 18.51 0.41 26.33
CA CYS A 386 19.96 0.17 26.47
C CYS A 386 20.56 -0.36 25.16
N SER A 387 21.88 -0.20 25.02
CA SER A 387 22.62 -0.70 23.87
C SER A 387 22.93 -2.20 24.03
N PRO A 388 22.76 -3.01 22.98
CA PRO A 388 23.22 -4.40 22.96
C PRO A 388 24.74 -4.54 22.94
N ALA A 389 25.49 -3.45 22.72
CA ALA A 389 26.95 -3.51 22.71
C ALA A 389 27.49 -3.84 24.11
N PRO A 390 28.59 -4.62 24.22
CA PRO A 390 29.22 -4.92 25.50
C PRO A 390 29.61 -3.67 26.29
N SER A 391 29.62 -3.77 27.62
CA SER A 391 29.96 -2.67 28.55
C SER A 391 31.34 -2.03 28.31
N GLY A 392 32.30 -2.76 27.73
CA GLY A 392 33.60 -2.23 27.33
C GLY A 392 33.59 -1.37 26.06
N ILE A 393 32.46 -1.34 25.33
CA ILE A 393 32.30 -0.67 24.04
C ILE A 393 31.29 0.47 24.15
N SER A 394 30.21 0.27 24.91
CA SER A 394 29.17 1.28 25.14
C SER A 394 28.96 1.53 26.62
N ASP A 395 29.06 2.80 27.02
CA ASP A 395 28.72 3.26 28.38
C ASP A 395 27.22 3.10 28.69
N TYR A 396 26.40 2.85 27.65
CA TYR A 396 24.95 2.68 27.74
C TYR A 396 24.52 1.23 27.51
N SER A 397 25.44 0.28 27.76
CA SER A 397 25.20 -1.14 27.60
C SER A 397 24.03 -1.64 28.46
N CYS A 398 23.42 -2.74 28.02
CA CYS A 398 22.44 -3.47 28.82
C CYS A 398 23.08 -4.32 29.94
N GLU A 399 24.41 -4.50 29.93
CA GLU A 399 25.18 -5.31 30.89
C GLU A 399 25.51 -4.61 32.20
#